data_AF-A0A7S2H4R8-F1
#
_entry.id   AF-A0A7S2H4R8-F1
#
_cell.length_a   1.000
_cell.length_b   1.000
_cell.length_c   1.000
_cell.angle_alpha   90.00
_cell.angle_beta   90.00
_cell.angle_gamma   90.00
#
_symmetry.space_group_name_H-M   'P 1'
#
loop_
_entity.id
_entity.type
_entity.pdbx_description
1 polymer ?
#
loop_
_entity_poly.entity_id
_entity_poly.type
_entity_poly.pdbx_seq_one_letter_code
_entity_poly.pdbx_strand_id
1 'polypeptide(L)'
;MRRALAAWALSSLGSVASLRVSTVSMAAMVDPQYPGTAVARMLASRERVKSLTANDLSGEWETVRKNLLWAAGLRDLINVAPGSGYTGHAFNDHNHCDATTMLGEVAHNLNQAGPNRVASIAIGNRLGPGIEAASLPELGEGGSWSTCTNGCHLDPPQDVAHVQFRSRIAFKLVWCPPDFSSFVLVDDEGILLASGTPSGALPRPMERRENFRLVEGSKYATAAVRFGAQ
;
A
#
# COMPACT_ATOMS: atom_id res chain seq x y z
N MET A 1 7.67 -36.39 71.00
CA MET A 1 9.01 -35.81 70.81
C MET A 1 9.53 -36.20 69.42
N ARG A 2 9.89 -35.20 68.59
CA ARG A 2 10.86 -35.20 67.45
C ARG A 2 10.54 -36.07 66.21
N ARG A 3 10.23 -35.43 65.05
CA ARG A 3 11.05 -35.19 63.81
C ARG A 3 11.13 -36.45 62.90
N ALA A 4 11.14 -36.45 61.57
CA ALA A 4 10.93 -35.54 60.42
C ALA A 4 11.09 -36.45 59.14
N LEU A 5 10.45 -36.19 57.99
CA LEU A 5 11.02 -35.92 56.63
C LEU A 5 10.00 -36.45 55.58
N ALA A 6 9.37 -35.61 54.76
CA ALA A 6 9.80 -35.11 53.43
C ALA A 6 9.51 -36.08 52.25
N ALA A 7 8.58 -35.71 51.37
CA ALA A 7 8.68 -35.93 49.92
C ALA A 7 7.67 -35.04 49.16
N TRP A 8 8.22 -34.22 48.26
CA TRP A 8 7.54 -33.33 47.32
C TRP A 8 6.96 -34.10 46.12
N ALA A 9 5.84 -33.65 45.57
CA ALA A 9 5.50 -33.89 44.17
C ALA A 9 4.70 -32.72 43.58
N LEU A 10 5.09 -32.38 42.34
CA LEU A 10 4.91 -31.13 41.61
C LEU A 10 3.46 -30.72 41.30
N SER A 11 3.17 -29.43 41.40
CA SER A 11 2.11 -28.76 40.64
C SER A 11 2.73 -27.96 39.48
N SER A 12 2.51 -28.41 38.24
CA SER A 12 2.85 -27.65 37.05
C SER A 12 1.75 -26.63 36.76
N LEU A 13 1.92 -25.39 37.20
CA LEU A 13 1.14 -24.27 36.69
C LEU A 13 1.80 -23.81 35.39
N GLY A 14 1.08 -24.00 34.28
CA GLY A 14 1.46 -23.52 32.96
C GLY A 14 1.66 -22.01 32.96
N SER A 15 2.85 -21.59 32.55
CA SER A 15 3.18 -20.20 32.29
C SER A 15 2.40 -19.75 31.06
N VAL A 16 1.38 -18.91 31.25
CA VAL A 16 0.76 -18.14 30.17
C VAL A 16 1.80 -17.15 29.68
N ALA A 17 2.42 -17.45 28.53
CA ALA A 17 3.35 -16.54 27.88
C ALA A 17 2.60 -15.25 27.53
N SER A 18 2.93 -14.18 28.24
CA SER A 18 2.49 -12.82 27.93
C SER A 18 3.06 -12.45 26.56
N LEU A 19 2.19 -12.41 25.55
CA LEU A 19 2.48 -11.84 24.24
C LEU A 19 2.88 -10.38 24.43
N ARG A 20 4.16 -10.09 24.25
CA ARG A 20 4.66 -8.71 24.19
C ARG A 20 4.11 -8.08 22.91
N VAL A 21 3.11 -7.21 23.05
CA VAL A 21 2.79 -6.21 22.03
C VAL A 21 4.04 -5.34 21.89
N SER A 22 4.69 -5.43 20.73
CA SER A 22 5.85 -4.61 20.42
C SER A 22 5.38 -3.16 20.28
N THR A 23 5.65 -2.34 21.29
CA THR A 23 5.46 -0.90 21.22
C THR A 23 6.44 -0.34 20.19
N VAL A 24 5.93 0.04 19.02
CA VAL A 24 6.67 0.84 18.04
C VAL A 24 7.10 2.13 18.75
N SER A 25 8.40 2.42 18.74
CA SER A 25 8.98 3.64 19.28
C SER A 25 8.32 4.88 18.64
N MET A 26 8.05 5.93 19.41
CA MET A 26 7.56 7.22 18.88
C MET A 26 8.49 7.79 17.79
N ALA A 27 9.81 7.52 17.86
CA ALA A 27 10.77 7.91 16.83
C ALA A 27 10.65 7.09 15.54
N ALA A 28 10.03 5.91 15.59
CA ALA A 28 9.71 5.10 14.42
C ALA A 28 8.38 5.51 13.75
N MET A 29 7.67 6.53 14.26
CA MET A 29 6.42 7.03 13.67
C MET A 29 6.60 8.18 12.68
N VAL A 30 7.79 8.75 12.56
CA VAL A 30 8.10 9.83 11.60
C VAL A 30 9.17 9.34 10.64
N ASP A 31 8.87 9.41 9.34
CA ASP A 31 9.86 9.17 8.30
C ASP A 31 10.62 10.46 7.98
N PRO A 32 11.94 10.54 8.21
CA PRO A 32 12.69 11.78 8.03
C PRO A 32 12.82 12.20 6.55
N GLN A 33 12.76 11.24 5.62
CA GLN A 33 12.84 11.52 4.19
C GLN A 33 11.46 11.96 3.65
N TYR A 34 10.41 11.31 4.14
CA TYR A 34 9.02 11.52 3.74
C TYR A 34 8.14 11.83 4.96
N PRO A 35 8.25 13.04 5.53
CA PRO A 35 7.62 13.39 6.81
C PRO A 35 6.08 13.41 6.76
N GLY A 36 5.47 13.41 5.57
CA GLY A 36 4.02 13.29 5.42
C GLY A 36 3.50 11.86 5.50
N THR A 37 4.38 10.86 5.64
CA THR A 37 3.99 9.45 5.74
C THR A 37 3.26 9.18 7.07
N ALA A 38 2.07 8.59 7.01
CA ALA A 38 1.45 7.99 8.19
C ALA A 38 2.07 6.61 8.44
N VAL A 39 3.24 6.56 9.09
CA VAL A 39 4.08 5.35 9.17
C VAL A 39 3.33 4.14 9.77
N ALA A 40 2.58 4.33 10.85
CA ALA A 40 1.80 3.24 11.45
C ALA A 40 0.76 2.67 10.48
N ARG A 41 0.05 3.54 9.74
CA ARG A 41 -0.94 3.16 8.72
C ARG A 41 -0.28 2.46 7.53
N MET A 42 0.89 2.93 7.11
CA MET A 42 1.71 2.32 6.06
C MET A 42 2.10 0.88 6.42
N LEU A 43 2.62 0.67 7.64
CA LEU A 43 3.01 -0.65 8.13
C LEU A 43 1.81 -1.57 8.24
N ALA A 44 0.68 -1.09 8.78
CA ALA A 44 -0.56 -1.87 8.84
C ALA A 44 -1.04 -2.29 7.43
N SER A 45 -0.92 -1.41 6.45
CA SER A 45 -1.26 -1.73 5.05
C SER A 45 -0.34 -2.81 4.46
N ARG A 46 0.98 -2.72 4.71
CA ARG A 46 1.94 -3.75 4.29
C ARG A 46 1.65 -5.10 4.94
N GLU A 47 1.28 -5.13 6.22
CA GLU A 47 0.89 -6.37 6.89
C GLU A 47 -0.40 -6.96 6.31
N ARG A 48 -1.39 -6.13 5.96
CA ARG A 48 -2.58 -6.60 5.22
C ARG A 48 -2.20 -7.22 3.88
N VAL A 49 -1.33 -6.58 3.09
CA VAL A 49 -0.86 -7.15 1.82
C VAL A 49 -0.19 -8.51 2.01
N LYS A 50 0.72 -8.62 2.98
CA LYS A 50 1.42 -9.89 3.28
C LYS A 50 0.47 -10.99 3.79
N SER A 51 -0.68 -10.61 4.36
CA SER A 51 -1.68 -11.57 4.82
C SER A 51 -2.56 -12.14 3.69
N LEU A 52 -2.57 -11.50 2.51
CA LEU A 52 -3.29 -12.00 1.34
C LEU A 52 -2.60 -13.23 0.76
N THR A 53 -3.37 -14.28 0.54
CA THR A 53 -2.89 -15.54 -0.04
C THR A 53 -2.86 -15.47 -1.57
N ALA A 54 -2.24 -16.47 -2.21
CA ALA A 54 -2.28 -16.62 -3.66
C ALA A 54 -3.73 -16.71 -4.19
N ASN A 55 -4.64 -17.33 -3.44
CA ASN A 55 -6.06 -17.42 -3.80
C ASN A 55 -6.76 -16.06 -3.74
N ASP A 56 -6.38 -15.20 -2.79
CA ASP A 56 -6.95 -13.85 -2.66
C ASP A 56 -6.49 -12.91 -3.79
N LEU A 57 -5.38 -13.24 -4.45
CA LEU A 57 -4.72 -12.41 -5.48
C LEU A 57 -4.81 -12.98 -6.90
N SER A 58 -5.25 -14.23 -7.07
CA SER A 58 -5.30 -14.93 -8.37
C SER A 58 -6.70 -15.38 -8.78
N GLY A 59 -7.74 -14.78 -8.17
CA GLY A 59 -9.13 -14.99 -8.54
C GLY A 59 -9.64 -13.99 -9.58
N GLU A 60 -10.97 -13.84 -9.63
CA GLU A 60 -11.63 -12.85 -10.47
C GLU A 60 -11.22 -11.42 -10.10
N TRP A 61 -10.89 -10.61 -11.11
CA TRP A 61 -10.25 -9.31 -10.93
C TRP A 61 -10.97 -8.37 -9.96
N GLU A 62 -12.29 -8.22 -10.06
CA GLU A 62 -13.01 -7.30 -9.17
C GLU A 62 -12.97 -7.74 -7.70
N THR A 63 -12.86 -9.04 -7.44
CA THR A 63 -12.64 -9.55 -6.07
C THR A 63 -11.22 -9.25 -5.63
N VAL A 64 -10.23 -9.50 -6.49
CA VAL A 64 -8.82 -9.18 -6.21
C VAL A 64 -8.66 -7.68 -5.94
N ARG A 65 -9.23 -6.81 -6.78
CA ARG A 65 -9.19 -5.35 -6.62
C ARG A 65 -9.78 -4.89 -5.30
N LYS A 66 -10.88 -5.51 -4.84
CA LYS A 66 -11.46 -5.23 -3.51
C LYS A 66 -10.53 -5.65 -2.37
N ASN A 67 -9.82 -6.78 -2.51
CA ASN A 67 -8.79 -7.18 -1.55
C ASN A 67 -7.63 -6.17 -1.52
N LEU A 68 -7.22 -5.65 -2.68
CA LEU A 68 -6.20 -4.59 -2.77
C LEU A 68 -6.67 -3.29 -2.12
N LEU A 69 -7.93 -2.87 -2.34
CA LEU A 69 -8.51 -1.70 -1.68
C LEU A 69 -8.52 -1.87 -0.16
N TRP A 70 -8.99 -3.02 0.34
CA TRP A 70 -8.98 -3.32 1.77
C TRP A 70 -7.55 -3.27 2.34
N ALA A 71 -6.57 -3.85 1.65
CA ALA A 71 -5.18 -3.83 2.08
C ALA A 71 -4.60 -2.41 2.08
N ALA A 72 -4.97 -1.57 1.11
CA ALA A 72 -4.61 -0.16 1.05
C ALA A 72 -5.32 0.71 2.11
N GLY A 73 -6.34 0.18 2.79
CA GLY A 73 -7.18 0.96 3.71
C GLY A 73 -8.17 1.87 3.01
N LEU A 74 -8.69 1.43 1.87
CA LEU A 74 -9.66 2.14 1.04
C LEU A 74 -11.00 1.41 1.02
N ARG A 75 -12.08 2.19 1.05
CA ARG A 75 -13.44 1.74 0.74
C ARG A 75 -13.58 1.52 -0.76
N ASP A 76 -14.48 0.61 -1.12
CA ASP A 76 -14.92 0.44 -2.51
C ASP A 76 -16.10 1.38 -2.81
N LEU A 77 -15.78 2.56 -3.35
CA LEU A 77 -16.72 3.64 -3.64
C LEU A 77 -16.78 3.85 -5.16
N ILE A 78 -17.55 3.01 -5.84
CA ILE A 78 -17.72 3.06 -7.31
C ILE A 78 -18.97 3.83 -7.77
N ASN A 79 -19.86 4.17 -6.83
CA ASN A 79 -21.13 4.83 -7.11
C ASN A 79 -21.18 6.25 -6.52
N VAL A 80 -20.06 6.96 -6.60
CA VAL A 80 -19.93 8.36 -6.16
C VAL A 80 -19.28 9.20 -7.25
N ALA A 81 -19.55 10.50 -7.26
CA ALA A 81 -18.94 11.40 -8.23
C ALA A 81 -17.41 11.50 -8.04
N PRO A 82 -16.64 11.78 -9.12
CA PRO A 82 -15.23 12.14 -9.00
C PRO A 82 -15.03 13.28 -7.99
N GLY A 83 -14.01 13.16 -7.13
CA GLY A 83 -13.74 14.10 -6.04
C GLY A 83 -14.47 13.80 -4.72
N SER A 84 -15.51 12.95 -4.74
CA SER A 84 -16.24 12.50 -3.54
C SER A 84 -15.75 11.16 -2.98
N GLY A 85 -14.48 10.82 -3.22
CA GLY A 85 -13.86 9.57 -2.79
C GLY A 85 -14.05 8.40 -3.76
N TYR A 86 -14.31 8.65 -5.05
CA TYR A 86 -14.43 7.60 -6.06
C TYR A 86 -13.14 6.76 -6.15
N THR A 87 -13.24 5.45 -5.90
CA THR A 87 -12.09 4.50 -5.94
C THR A 87 -12.17 3.48 -7.07
N GLY A 88 -13.05 3.67 -8.06
CA GLY A 88 -13.19 2.73 -9.19
C GLY A 88 -11.97 2.67 -10.13
N HIS A 89 -11.14 3.72 -10.14
CA HIS A 89 -9.88 3.74 -10.89
C HIS A 89 -8.70 3.11 -10.13
N ALA A 90 -8.81 2.99 -8.80
CA ALA A 90 -7.71 2.46 -7.98
C ALA A 90 -7.34 1.03 -8.41
N PHE A 91 -6.09 0.87 -8.79
CA PHE A 91 -5.48 -0.34 -9.36
C PHE A 91 -6.09 -0.81 -10.70
N ASN A 92 -7.05 -0.06 -11.27
CA ASN A 92 -7.85 -0.48 -12.43
C ASN A 92 -7.47 0.22 -13.74
N ASP A 93 -6.50 1.12 -13.69
CA ASP A 93 -5.89 1.77 -14.84
C ASP A 93 -4.35 1.72 -14.74
N HIS A 94 -3.65 2.35 -15.69
CA HIS A 94 -2.19 2.27 -15.74
C HIS A 94 -1.46 3.03 -14.62
N ASN A 95 -2.05 4.08 -14.02
CA ASN A 95 -1.30 5.04 -13.21
C ASN A 95 -1.83 5.28 -11.80
N HIS A 96 -3.07 4.93 -11.44
CA HIS A 96 -3.55 4.95 -10.06
C HIS A 96 -3.21 3.62 -9.39
N CYS A 97 -1.92 3.37 -9.15
CA CYS A 97 -1.42 2.08 -8.67
C CYS A 97 -0.61 2.16 -7.38
N ASP A 98 -0.44 3.36 -6.80
CA ASP A 98 0.24 3.55 -5.52
C ASP A 98 -0.75 3.59 -4.36
N ALA A 99 -0.66 2.64 -3.45
CA ALA A 99 -1.34 2.70 -2.17
C ALA A 99 -0.56 3.62 -1.22
N THR A 100 -0.94 4.90 -1.18
CA THR A 100 -0.25 5.92 -0.38
C THR A 100 -0.98 6.13 0.94
N THR A 101 -0.22 6.16 2.04
CA THR A 101 -0.74 6.41 3.38
C THR A 101 -0.10 7.65 3.99
N MET A 102 -0.89 8.70 4.18
CA MET A 102 -0.39 10.02 4.57
C MET A 102 -1.01 10.52 5.87
N LEU A 103 -0.29 11.40 6.57
CA LEU A 103 -0.82 12.09 7.75
C LEU A 103 -2.03 12.95 7.35
N GLY A 104 -2.98 13.12 8.28
CA GLY A 104 -4.18 13.91 8.04
C GLY A 104 -3.88 15.38 7.67
N GLU A 105 -2.82 15.93 8.26
CA GLU A 105 -2.38 17.32 8.01
C GLU A 105 -1.92 17.56 6.56
N VAL A 106 -1.36 16.55 5.88
CA VAL A 106 -0.90 16.67 4.48
C VAL A 106 -1.93 16.15 3.48
N ALA A 107 -2.98 15.45 3.91
CA ALA A 107 -4.00 14.89 3.00
C ALA A 107 -4.70 15.98 2.15
N HIS A 108 -4.75 17.22 2.63
CA HIS A 108 -5.31 18.37 1.92
C HIS A 108 -4.29 19.15 1.09
N ASN A 109 -3.03 18.71 1.02
CA ASN A 109 -2.05 19.31 0.13
C ASN A 109 -2.54 19.28 -1.31
N LEU A 110 -2.24 20.33 -2.05
CA LEU A 110 -2.56 20.45 -3.47
C LEU A 110 -1.29 20.24 -4.30
N ASN A 111 -1.45 19.80 -5.55
CA ASN A 111 -0.37 19.88 -6.53
C ASN A 111 -0.16 21.35 -6.93
N GLN A 112 0.70 22.07 -6.20
CA GLN A 112 0.94 23.50 -6.40
C GLN A 112 1.90 23.76 -7.57
N ALA A 113 1.81 24.95 -8.16
CA ALA A 113 2.82 25.42 -9.10
C ALA A 113 4.16 25.65 -8.35
N GLY A 114 5.28 25.32 -8.99
CA GLY A 114 6.60 25.54 -8.42
C GLY A 114 7.51 24.30 -8.51
N PRO A 115 8.61 24.27 -7.72
CA PRO A 115 9.63 23.23 -7.80
C PRO A 115 9.13 21.85 -7.35
N ASN A 116 8.05 21.78 -6.56
CA ASN A 116 7.43 20.54 -6.08
C ASN A 116 6.13 20.23 -6.83
N ARG A 117 6.11 20.47 -8.15
CA ARG A 117 4.98 20.17 -9.02
C ARG A 117 5.11 18.76 -9.57
N VAL A 118 4.06 17.96 -9.44
CA VAL A 118 3.94 16.70 -10.18
C VAL A 118 3.56 17.01 -11.62
N ALA A 119 4.43 16.64 -12.56
CA ALA A 119 4.17 16.79 -13.98
C ALA A 119 2.93 15.97 -14.39
N SER A 120 2.19 16.47 -15.39
CA SER A 120 0.97 15.81 -15.92
C SER A 120 -0.20 15.66 -14.94
N ILE A 121 -0.10 16.23 -13.73
CA ILE A 121 -1.22 16.36 -12.79
C ILE A 121 -1.71 17.80 -12.77
N ALA A 122 -3.02 17.99 -12.66
CA ALA A 122 -3.64 19.31 -12.63
C ALA A 122 -3.08 20.16 -11.49
N ILE A 123 -2.85 21.45 -11.76
CA ILE A 123 -2.49 22.42 -10.71
C ILE A 123 -3.72 22.60 -9.82
N GLY A 124 -3.51 22.60 -8.50
CA GLY A 124 -4.60 22.70 -7.53
C GLY A 124 -5.37 21.40 -7.32
N ASN A 125 -4.86 20.26 -7.80
CA ASN A 125 -5.47 18.94 -7.59
C ASN A 125 -5.79 18.70 -6.11
N ARG A 126 -7.08 18.69 -5.76
CA ARG A 126 -7.59 18.64 -4.38
C ARG A 126 -8.13 17.25 -4.08
N LEU A 127 -7.33 16.46 -3.37
CA LEU A 127 -7.68 15.07 -3.04
C LEU A 127 -8.25 14.90 -1.63
N GLY A 128 -7.95 15.81 -0.69
CA GLY A 128 -8.28 15.69 0.74
C GLY A 128 -9.70 15.19 1.06
N PRO A 129 -10.79 15.81 0.56
CA PRO A 129 -12.15 15.33 0.82
C PRO A 129 -12.40 13.90 0.33
N GLY A 130 -11.81 13.52 -0.81
CA GLY A 130 -11.91 12.15 -1.33
C GLY A 130 -11.13 11.15 -0.49
N ILE A 131 -9.94 11.55 -0.02
CA ILE A 131 -9.10 10.75 0.89
C ILE A 131 -9.86 10.46 2.18
N GLU A 132 -10.45 11.48 2.80
CA GLU A 132 -11.23 11.34 4.03
C GLU A 132 -12.43 10.40 3.83
N ALA A 133 -13.18 10.59 2.75
CA ALA A 133 -14.38 9.81 2.44
C ALA A 133 -14.07 8.32 2.17
N ALA A 134 -12.97 8.04 1.46
CA ALA A 134 -12.60 6.68 1.08
C ALA A 134 -11.76 5.95 2.12
N SER A 135 -11.15 6.64 3.08
CA SER A 135 -10.27 5.99 4.05
C SER A 135 -11.04 5.08 5.01
N LEU A 136 -10.48 3.89 5.24
CA LEU A 136 -10.92 2.98 6.30
C LEU A 136 -10.26 3.40 7.63
N PRO A 137 -11.05 3.78 8.66
CA PRO A 137 -10.50 4.26 9.93
C PRO A 137 -9.76 3.16 10.69
N GLU A 138 -10.14 1.90 10.54
CA GLU A 138 -9.54 0.76 11.24
C GLU A 138 -8.10 0.44 10.80
N LEU A 139 -7.58 1.06 9.73
CA LEU A 139 -6.17 0.95 9.34
C LEU A 139 -5.26 1.87 10.17
N GLY A 140 -5.82 2.83 10.92
CA GLY A 140 -5.08 3.77 11.76
C GLY A 140 -5.25 5.24 11.36
N GLU A 141 -4.62 6.14 12.10
CA GLU A 141 -4.71 7.59 11.86
C GLU A 141 -4.15 8.00 10.48
N GLY A 142 -4.65 9.13 9.96
CA GLY A 142 -4.31 9.64 8.63
C GLY A 142 -5.27 9.19 7.53
N GLY A 143 -4.81 9.26 6.29
CA GLY A 143 -5.58 8.93 5.09
C GLY A 143 -4.89 7.88 4.23
N SER A 144 -5.68 7.19 3.41
CA SER A 144 -5.21 6.33 2.33
C SER A 144 -5.71 6.87 0.99
N TRP A 145 -4.90 6.75 -0.06
CA TRP A 145 -5.34 7.02 -1.42
C TRP A 145 -4.60 6.16 -2.45
N SER A 146 -5.24 5.93 -3.60
CA SER A 146 -4.57 5.39 -4.77
C SER A 146 -4.03 6.54 -5.62
N THR A 147 -2.75 6.86 -5.44
CA THR A 147 -2.12 8.03 -6.08
C THR A 147 -1.58 7.70 -7.46
N CYS A 148 -1.48 8.74 -8.31
CA CYS A 148 -0.90 8.62 -9.63
C CYS A 148 0.61 8.33 -9.56
N THR A 149 1.08 7.33 -10.31
CA THR A 149 2.48 6.84 -10.33
C THR A 149 3.37 7.56 -11.34
N ASN A 150 2.85 8.56 -12.06
CA ASN A 150 3.60 9.29 -13.07
C ASN A 150 4.86 9.93 -12.48
N GLY A 151 6.04 9.60 -13.02
CA GLY A 151 7.33 10.08 -12.52
C GLY A 151 7.97 9.20 -11.44
N CYS A 152 7.38 8.05 -11.10
CA CYS A 152 7.94 7.14 -10.10
C CYS A 152 9.23 6.42 -10.54
N HIS A 153 9.57 6.42 -11.83
CA HIS A 153 10.83 5.84 -12.32
C HIS A 153 12.05 6.74 -12.12
N LEU A 154 11.86 8.00 -11.74
CA LEU A 154 12.94 8.94 -11.45
C LEU A 154 13.53 8.68 -10.05
N ASP A 155 14.74 9.17 -9.82
CA ASP A 155 15.43 9.09 -8.52
C ASP A 155 15.84 10.49 -8.03
N PRO A 156 15.23 11.01 -6.94
CA PRO A 156 14.11 10.43 -6.20
C PRO A 156 12.79 10.45 -7.00
N PRO A 157 11.81 9.57 -6.68
CA PRO A 157 10.52 9.53 -7.35
C PRO A 157 9.81 10.90 -7.37
N GLN A 158 9.21 11.25 -8.52
CA GLN A 158 8.53 12.53 -8.74
C GLN A 158 6.99 12.37 -8.86
N ASP A 159 6.45 11.28 -8.32
CA ASP A 159 5.02 10.99 -8.36
C ASP A 159 4.23 11.74 -7.27
N VAL A 160 2.90 11.55 -7.29
CA VAL A 160 1.99 12.24 -6.36
C VAL A 160 2.27 11.89 -4.90
N ALA A 161 2.63 10.64 -4.58
CA ALA A 161 2.89 10.22 -3.22
C ALA A 161 4.08 10.99 -2.63
N HIS A 162 5.19 10.97 -3.36
CA HIS A 162 6.47 11.49 -2.90
C HIS A 162 6.54 13.02 -2.95
N VAL A 163 5.89 13.65 -3.92
CA VAL A 163 5.97 15.12 -4.11
C VAL A 163 4.83 15.85 -3.40
N GLN A 164 3.57 15.52 -3.69
CA GLN A 164 2.42 16.25 -3.16
C GLN A 164 2.22 15.97 -1.67
N PHE A 165 2.35 14.71 -1.26
CA PHE A 165 2.12 14.29 0.12
C PHE A 165 3.39 14.11 0.94
N ARG A 166 4.57 14.14 0.30
CA ARG A 166 5.83 13.80 0.96
C ARG A 166 5.71 12.50 1.75
N SER A 167 5.08 11.51 1.14
CA SER A 167 4.74 10.23 1.74
C SER A 167 5.39 9.10 0.97
N ARG A 168 5.87 8.08 1.68
CA ARG A 168 6.13 6.78 1.08
C ARG A 168 4.82 6.11 0.67
N ILE A 169 4.93 5.17 -0.25
CA ILE A 169 3.85 4.24 -0.54
C ILE A 169 3.89 3.05 0.42
N ALA A 170 2.71 2.56 0.79
CA ALA A 170 2.58 1.27 1.47
C ALA A 170 2.96 0.14 0.48
N PHE A 171 2.37 0.17 -0.70
CA PHE A 171 2.70 -0.72 -1.82
C PHE A 171 2.30 -0.12 -3.18
N LYS A 172 2.90 -0.61 -4.25
CA LYS A 172 2.58 -0.32 -5.66
C LYS A 172 2.20 -1.61 -6.37
N LEU A 173 1.13 -1.57 -7.16
CA LEU A 173 0.84 -2.64 -8.12
C LEU A 173 1.63 -2.45 -9.41
N VAL A 174 2.37 -3.47 -9.81
CA VAL A 174 3.13 -3.52 -11.07
C VAL A 174 2.77 -4.78 -11.85
N TRP A 175 2.28 -4.62 -13.08
CA TRP A 175 2.01 -5.73 -13.99
C TRP A 175 3.31 -6.31 -14.57
N CYS A 176 3.40 -7.63 -14.66
CA CYS A 176 4.62 -8.35 -15.01
C CYS A 176 4.75 -8.59 -16.52
N PRO A 177 5.85 -8.19 -17.19
CA PRO A 177 6.09 -8.56 -18.59
C PRO A 177 6.41 -10.07 -18.72
N PRO A 178 6.30 -10.67 -19.92
CA PRO A 178 5.93 -10.04 -21.19
C PRO A 178 4.43 -10.08 -21.51
N ASP A 179 3.66 -10.97 -20.86
CA ASP A 179 2.26 -11.19 -21.16
C ASP A 179 1.31 -10.27 -20.38
N PHE A 180 1.82 -9.66 -19.30
CA PHE A 180 1.10 -8.79 -18.39
C PHE A 180 -0.07 -9.49 -17.71
N SER A 181 -0.10 -10.84 -17.63
CA SER A 181 -1.19 -11.62 -17.02
C SER A 181 -1.12 -11.70 -15.50
N SER A 182 0.07 -11.44 -14.93
CA SER A 182 0.32 -11.42 -13.50
C SER A 182 0.78 -10.05 -13.02
N PHE A 183 0.68 -9.81 -11.72
CA PHE A 183 1.18 -8.60 -11.08
C PHE A 183 1.97 -8.93 -9.81
N VAL A 184 2.83 -8.00 -9.42
CA VAL A 184 3.47 -7.95 -8.11
C VAL A 184 3.00 -6.72 -7.34
N LEU A 185 3.00 -6.86 -6.02
CA LEU A 185 2.88 -5.75 -5.08
C LEU A 185 4.27 -5.53 -4.47
N VAL A 186 4.82 -4.34 -4.66
CA VAL A 186 6.14 -3.97 -4.13
C VAL A 186 6.01 -2.81 -3.16
N ASP A 187 6.87 -2.75 -2.15
CA ASP A 187 6.92 -1.60 -1.25
C ASP A 187 7.64 -0.40 -1.86
N ASP A 188 7.78 0.66 -1.07
CA ASP A 188 8.44 1.90 -1.48
C ASP A 188 9.90 1.73 -1.92
N GLU A 189 10.57 0.66 -1.49
CA GLU A 189 11.94 0.31 -1.90
C GLU A 189 12.00 -0.69 -3.06
N GLY A 190 10.85 -1.05 -3.62
CA GLY A 190 10.76 -2.06 -4.69
C GLY A 190 10.86 -3.50 -4.18
N ILE A 191 10.76 -3.72 -2.86
CA ILE A 191 10.79 -5.07 -2.28
C ILE A 191 9.45 -5.74 -2.51
N LEU A 192 9.49 -6.97 -3.04
CA LEU A 192 8.30 -7.78 -3.26
C LEU A 192 7.58 -8.09 -1.92
N LEU A 193 6.28 -7.77 -1.87
CA LEU A 193 5.40 -8.09 -0.75
C LEU A 193 4.48 -9.27 -1.05
N ALA A 194 3.88 -9.29 -2.24
CA ALA A 194 2.97 -10.35 -2.71
C ALA A 194 2.84 -10.32 -4.24
N SER A 195 2.18 -11.32 -4.81
CA SER A 195 1.96 -11.45 -6.25
C SER A 195 0.69 -12.24 -6.56
N GLY A 196 0.15 -12.08 -7.76
CA GLY A 196 -1.02 -12.84 -8.20
C GLY A 196 -1.13 -12.93 -9.72
N THR A 197 -1.90 -13.92 -10.18
CA THR A 197 -2.23 -14.14 -11.60
C THR A 197 -3.75 -14.14 -11.75
N PRO A 198 -4.40 -12.96 -11.68
CA PRO A 198 -5.85 -12.85 -11.67
C PRO A 198 -6.48 -13.21 -13.02
N SER A 199 -7.78 -13.50 -12.99
CA SER A 199 -8.61 -13.81 -14.17
C SER A 199 -9.77 -12.82 -14.33
N GLY A 200 -10.55 -13.00 -15.40
CA GLY A 200 -11.80 -12.27 -15.60
C GLY A 200 -11.62 -10.89 -16.23
N ALA A 201 -12.35 -9.91 -15.71
CA ALA A 201 -12.42 -8.55 -16.24
C ALA A 201 -11.19 -7.69 -15.88
N LEU A 202 -10.00 -8.13 -16.30
CA LEU A 202 -8.74 -7.42 -16.08
C LEU A 202 -8.74 -6.03 -16.73
N PRO A 203 -7.89 -5.09 -16.25
CA PRO A 203 -7.59 -3.88 -16.99
C PRO A 203 -7.12 -4.24 -18.41
N ARG A 204 -7.46 -3.39 -19.38
CA ARG A 204 -7.14 -3.64 -20.79
C ARG A 204 -5.63 -3.92 -20.94
N PRO A 205 -5.22 -4.81 -21.86
CA PRO A 205 -3.80 -5.16 -22.04
C PRO A 205 -2.87 -3.94 -22.18
N MET A 206 -3.36 -2.87 -22.82
CA MET A 206 -2.63 -1.60 -22.94
C MET A 206 -2.39 -0.92 -21.58
N GLU A 207 -3.38 -0.85 -20.70
CA GLU A 207 -3.23 -0.24 -19.36
C GLU A 207 -2.17 -0.97 -18.55
N ARG A 208 -2.18 -2.30 -18.59
CA ARG A 208 -1.21 -3.15 -17.87
C ARG A 208 0.21 -2.96 -18.41
N ARG A 209 0.36 -2.83 -19.72
CA ARG A 209 1.65 -2.52 -20.36
C ARG A 209 2.14 -1.11 -20.02
N GLU A 210 1.27 -0.11 -20.06
CA GLU A 210 1.63 1.27 -19.71
C GLU A 210 1.98 1.41 -18.22
N ASN A 211 1.31 0.64 -17.35
CA ASN A 211 1.69 0.55 -15.94
C ASN A 211 3.14 0.09 -15.77
N PHE A 212 3.56 -0.98 -16.46
CA PHE A 212 4.95 -1.43 -16.41
C PHE A 212 5.92 -0.41 -17.02
N ARG A 213 5.55 0.23 -18.14
CA ARG A 213 6.37 1.30 -18.75
C ARG A 213 6.67 2.44 -17.78
N LEU A 214 5.71 2.81 -16.93
CA LEU A 214 5.90 3.89 -15.96
C LEU A 214 6.97 3.59 -14.91
N VAL A 215 7.23 2.31 -14.62
CA VAL A 215 8.24 1.86 -13.65
C VAL A 215 9.50 1.30 -14.30
N GLU A 216 9.52 1.13 -15.62
CA GLU A 216 10.62 0.51 -16.35
C GLU A 216 11.95 1.23 -16.06
N GLY A 217 13.01 0.46 -15.82
CA GLY A 217 14.32 1.00 -15.46
C GLY A 217 14.47 1.47 -14.00
N SER A 218 13.42 1.39 -13.18
CA SER A 218 13.46 1.79 -11.77
C SER A 218 13.49 0.60 -10.79
N LYS A 219 13.65 0.90 -9.49
CA LYS A 219 13.60 -0.10 -8.42
C LYS A 219 12.28 -0.91 -8.41
N TYR A 220 11.16 -0.27 -8.78
CA TYR A 220 9.84 -0.90 -8.78
C TYR A 220 9.66 -1.98 -9.87
N ALA A 221 10.43 -1.96 -10.95
CA ALA A 221 10.32 -2.95 -12.03
C ALA A 221 11.00 -4.29 -11.71
N THR A 222 11.96 -4.31 -10.78
CA THR A 222 12.85 -5.47 -10.56
C THR A 222 12.09 -6.75 -10.22
N ALA A 223 11.14 -6.66 -9.29
CA ALA A 223 10.35 -7.82 -8.87
C ALA A 223 9.43 -8.33 -9.99
N ALA A 224 8.82 -7.41 -10.75
CA ALA A 224 7.92 -7.74 -11.85
C ALA A 224 8.63 -8.49 -12.99
N VAL A 225 9.83 -8.04 -13.37
CA VAL A 225 10.66 -8.71 -14.38
C VAL A 225 11.07 -10.11 -13.92
N ARG A 226 11.47 -10.27 -12.65
CA ARG A 226 11.86 -11.57 -12.09
C ARG A 226 10.69 -12.55 -11.99
N PHE A 227 9.50 -12.05 -11.65
CA PHE A 227 8.31 -12.87 -11.52
C PHE A 227 7.80 -13.34 -12.89
N GLY A 228 7.71 -12.42 -13.87
CA GLY A 228 7.20 -12.76 -15.20
C GLY A 228 8.15 -13.58 -16.08
N ALA A 229 9.40 -13.80 -15.64
CA ALA A 229 10.35 -14.69 -16.30
C ALA A 229 10.25 -16.17 -15.84
N GLN A 230 9.36 -16.47 -14.89
CA GLN A 230 9.10 -17.82 -14.36
C GLN A 230 8.01 -18.53 -15.17
#